data_AF-A0A923U016-F1
#
_entry.id   AF-A0A923U016-F1
#
_cell.length_a   1.000
_cell.length_b   1.000
_cell.length_c   1.000
_cell.angle_alpha   90.00
_cell.angle_beta   90.00
_cell.angle_gamma   90.00
#
_symmetry.space_group_name_H-M   'P 1'
#
loop_
_entity.id
_entity.type
_entity.pdbx_description
1 polymer ?
#
loop_
_entity_poly.entity_id
_entity_poly.type
_entity_poly.pdbx_seq_one_letter_code
_entity_poly.pdbx_strand_id
1 'polypeptide(L)'
;MKNANDYFGCSNGSESFYKHQLSKIIYTDGVKDLVQTCKAYWLIDLVVSHQFAPKIKRESFQVWDLKRVQNDVFTILCTDGNHNKITSQEIPFSDFPYDLATIWLVDGCIMLPKEY
;
A
#
# COMPACT_ATOMS: atom_id res chain seq x y z
N MET A 1 0.63 -14.37 -12.37
CA MET A 1 1.06 -13.51 -11.25
C MET A 1 0.01 -13.59 -10.17
N LYS A 2 0.38 -13.87 -8.93
CA LYS A 2 -0.55 -13.94 -7.79
C LYS A 2 -0.74 -12.54 -7.22
N ASN A 3 -1.98 -12.07 -7.10
CA ASN A 3 -2.30 -10.78 -6.51
C ASN A 3 -2.75 -10.94 -5.05
N ALA A 4 -2.13 -10.22 -4.13
CA ALA A 4 -2.51 -10.21 -2.72
C ALA A 4 -3.96 -9.76 -2.52
N ASN A 5 -4.46 -8.83 -3.34
CA ASN A 5 -5.82 -8.29 -3.25
C ASN A 5 -6.93 -9.33 -3.52
N ASP A 6 -6.58 -10.49 -4.09
CA ASP A 6 -7.51 -11.60 -4.27
C ASP A 6 -7.74 -12.37 -2.96
N TYR A 7 -6.78 -12.29 -2.02
CA TYR A 7 -6.76 -13.05 -0.76
C TYR A 7 -7.06 -12.18 0.47
N PHE A 8 -6.84 -10.87 0.39
CA PHE A 8 -7.05 -9.94 1.50
C PHE A 8 -8.16 -8.92 1.19
N GLY A 9 -8.81 -8.43 2.26
CA GLY A 9 -9.88 -7.42 2.22
C GLY A 9 -11.27 -8.01 2.42
N CYS A 10 -12.12 -7.28 3.15
CA CYS A 10 -13.52 -7.65 3.39
C CYS A 10 -14.44 -6.65 2.68
N SER A 11 -15.47 -7.14 2.00
CA SER A 11 -16.44 -6.31 1.27
C SER A 11 -17.45 -5.58 2.17
N ASN A 12 -17.41 -5.79 3.49
CA ASN A 12 -18.33 -5.17 4.44
C ASN A 12 -17.76 -3.92 5.14
N GLY A 13 -16.62 -3.40 4.67
CA GLY A 13 -15.89 -2.31 5.32
C GLY A 13 -15.04 -2.78 6.50
N SER A 14 -14.21 -1.88 7.02
CA SER A 14 -13.31 -2.16 8.14
C SER A 14 -13.94 -1.76 9.46
N GLU A 15 -13.90 -2.66 10.44
CA GLU A 15 -14.49 -2.44 11.77
C GLU A 15 -13.49 -1.74 12.71
N SER A 16 -12.18 -1.86 12.43
CA SER A 16 -11.11 -1.27 13.22
C SER A 16 -10.10 -0.49 12.36
N PHE A 17 -9.54 0.58 12.97
CA PHE A 17 -8.47 1.38 12.40
C PHE A 17 -7.23 1.32 13.29
N TYR A 18 -6.08 1.05 12.68
CA TYR A 18 -4.80 0.97 13.38
C TYR A 18 -3.96 2.19 13.05
N LYS A 19 -3.21 2.69 14.03
CA LYS A 19 -2.35 3.85 13.86
C LYS A 19 -0.92 3.42 13.59
N HIS A 20 -0.29 4.06 12.61
CA HIS A 20 1.15 3.97 12.45
C HIS A 20 1.84 4.74 13.59
N GLN A 21 2.93 4.21 14.16
CA GLN A 21 3.54 4.81 15.36
C GLN A 21 4.22 6.16 15.10
N LEU A 22 4.76 6.35 13.89
CA LEU A 22 5.57 7.52 13.53
C LEU A 22 4.81 8.57 12.69
N SER A 23 3.54 8.32 12.36
CA SER A 23 2.74 9.24 11.54
C SER A 23 1.28 9.25 11.98
N LYS A 24 0.53 10.27 11.56
CA LYS A 24 -0.93 10.33 11.81
C LYS A 24 -1.72 9.39 10.89
N ILE A 25 -1.04 8.60 10.07
CA ILE A 25 -1.66 7.72 9.10
C ILE A 25 -2.23 6.50 9.82
N ILE A 26 -3.47 6.18 9.46
CA ILE A 26 -4.16 4.99 9.94
C ILE A 26 -4.26 3.95 8.83
N TYR A 27 -4.57 2.71 9.16
CA TYR A 27 -4.82 1.66 8.19
C TYR A 27 -5.92 0.69 8.63
N THR A 28 -6.55 0.06 7.66
CA THR A 28 -7.70 -0.85 7.84
C THR A 28 -7.30 -2.24 8.32
N ASP A 29 -8.28 -3.04 8.74
CA ASP A 29 -8.13 -4.46 9.04
C ASP A 29 -7.56 -5.25 7.86
N GLY A 30 -8.06 -5.04 6.64
CA GLY A 30 -7.55 -5.74 5.45
C GLY A 30 -6.07 -5.47 5.19
N VAL A 31 -5.64 -4.22 5.36
CA VAL A 31 -4.22 -3.86 5.25
C VAL A 31 -3.40 -4.49 6.37
N LYS A 32 -3.90 -4.46 7.61
CA LYS A 32 -3.22 -5.09 8.75
C LYS A 32 -3.01 -6.58 8.52
N ASP A 33 -4.05 -7.29 8.10
CA ASP A 33 -4.00 -8.72 7.85
C ASP A 33 -3.01 -9.05 6.71
N LEU A 34 -3.00 -8.24 5.65
CA LEU A 34 -2.04 -8.35 4.56
C LEU A 34 -0.60 -8.21 5.07
N VAL A 35 -0.28 -7.12 5.77
CA VAL A 35 1.10 -6.87 6.22
C VAL A 35 1.53 -7.83 7.33
N GLN A 36 0.62 -8.31 8.17
CA GLN A 36 0.93 -9.29 9.21
C GLN A 36 1.20 -10.67 8.60
N THR A 37 0.33 -11.12 7.69
CA THR A 37 0.46 -12.44 7.03
C THR A 37 1.67 -12.49 6.12
N CYS A 38 1.91 -11.42 5.36
CA CYS A 38 3.02 -11.30 4.43
C CYS A 38 4.32 -10.80 5.08
N LYS A 39 4.29 -10.48 6.38
CA LYS A 39 5.40 -9.81 7.10
C LYS A 39 5.90 -8.53 6.39
N ALA A 40 4.97 -7.81 5.77
CA ALA A 40 5.24 -6.72 4.84
C ALA A 40 4.98 -5.33 5.46
N TYR A 41 5.28 -5.13 6.74
CA TYR A 41 5.12 -3.83 7.40
C TYR A 41 5.94 -2.72 6.72
N TRP A 42 7.05 -3.10 6.08
CA TRP A 42 7.86 -2.22 5.23
C TRP A 42 7.05 -1.51 4.13
N LEU A 43 5.94 -2.10 3.67
CA LEU A 43 5.07 -1.50 2.66
C LEU A 43 4.35 -0.26 3.21
N ILE A 44 3.89 -0.32 4.47
CA ILE A 44 3.31 0.83 5.17
C ILE A 44 4.41 1.87 5.41
N ASP A 45 5.57 1.46 5.91
CA ASP A 45 6.71 2.36 6.13
C ASP A 45 7.11 3.09 4.84
N LEU A 46 7.10 2.38 3.71
CA LEU A 46 7.37 2.95 2.39
C LEU A 46 6.35 4.03 2.04
N VAL A 47 5.05 3.76 2.15
CA VAL A 47 4.01 4.76 1.88
C VAL A 47 4.15 5.98 2.80
N VAL A 48 4.38 5.75 4.10
CA VAL A 48 4.58 6.80 5.11
C VAL A 48 5.81 7.65 4.77
N SER A 49 6.92 7.02 4.36
CA SER A 49 8.16 7.73 4.02
C SER A 49 7.98 8.68 2.83
N HIS A 50 7.14 8.31 1.86
CA HIS A 50 6.84 9.19 0.73
C HIS A 50 5.98 10.40 1.11
N GLN A 51 5.24 10.35 2.23
CA GLN A 51 4.47 11.51 2.71
C GLN A 51 5.35 12.63 3.27
N PHE A 52 6.66 12.43 3.43
CA PHE A 52 7.60 13.53 3.72
C PHE A 52 7.81 14.45 2.52
N ALA A 53 7.55 13.99 1.29
CA ALA A 53 7.60 14.82 0.09
C ALA A 53 6.29 15.62 -0.05
N PRO A 54 6.33 16.98 -0.02
CA PRO A 54 5.11 17.79 -0.07
C PRO A 54 4.29 17.57 -1.35
N LYS A 55 4.94 17.26 -2.47
CA LYS A 55 4.25 16.97 -3.74
C LYS A 55 3.34 15.76 -3.63
N ILE A 56 3.80 14.70 -2.96
CA ILE A 56 3.06 13.44 -2.80
C ILE A 56 1.95 13.64 -1.76
N LYS A 57 2.30 14.23 -0.61
CA LYS A 57 1.38 14.47 0.51
C LYS A 57 0.14 15.32 0.14
N ARG A 58 0.25 16.17 -0.89
CA ARG A 58 -0.87 17.01 -1.35
C ARG A 58 -1.95 16.23 -2.09
N GLU A 59 -1.63 15.04 -2.58
CA GLU A 59 -2.59 14.18 -3.26
C GLU A 59 -3.45 13.47 -2.21
N SER A 60 -4.75 13.79 -2.21
CA SER A 60 -5.72 13.24 -1.25
C SER A 60 -6.03 11.78 -1.50
N PHE A 61 -5.87 11.31 -2.74
CA PHE A 61 -6.06 9.93 -3.15
C PHE A 61 -4.79 9.43 -3.84
N GLN A 62 -4.20 8.38 -3.30
CA GLN A 62 -2.97 7.78 -3.83
C GLN A 62 -3.18 6.28 -4.00
N VAL A 63 -2.89 5.76 -5.19
CA VAL A 63 -2.88 4.33 -5.48
C VAL A 63 -1.43 3.85 -5.54
N TRP A 64 -1.09 2.88 -4.69
CA TRP A 64 0.23 2.28 -4.62
C TRP A 64 0.19 0.86 -5.16
N ASP A 65 0.74 0.67 -6.36
CA ASP A 65 0.80 -0.61 -7.06
C ASP A 65 2.19 -1.22 -6.92
N LEU A 66 2.31 -2.26 -6.10
CA LEU A 66 3.50 -3.10 -5.96
C LEU A 66 3.46 -4.20 -7.02
N LYS A 67 4.57 -4.39 -7.73
CA LYS A 67 4.73 -5.41 -8.76
C LYS A 67 6.09 -6.08 -8.70
N ARG A 68 6.10 -7.41 -8.67
CA ARG A 68 7.31 -8.23 -8.84
C ARG A 68 7.77 -8.13 -10.28
N VAL A 69 9.04 -7.75 -10.44
CA VAL A 69 9.70 -7.66 -11.74
C VAL A 69 10.31 -9.02 -12.09
N GLN A 70 11.16 -9.54 -11.19
CA GLN A 70 11.82 -10.83 -11.35
C GLN A 70 12.35 -11.33 -10.01
N ASN A 71 12.16 -12.61 -9.69
CA ASN A 71 12.56 -13.20 -8.40
C ASN A 71 12.12 -12.29 -7.25
N ASP A 72 13.03 -11.85 -6.39
CA ASP A 72 12.73 -11.01 -5.22
C ASP A 72 12.81 -9.51 -5.50
N VAL A 73 12.91 -9.10 -6.77
CA VAL A 73 12.97 -7.69 -7.18
C VAL A 73 11.56 -7.18 -7.48
N PHE A 74 11.23 -6.02 -6.92
CA PHE A 74 9.92 -5.37 -7.09
C PHE A 74 10.08 -3.93 -7.54
N THR A 75 8.99 -3.39 -8.07
CA THR A 75 8.79 -1.96 -8.26
C THR A 75 7.47 -1.56 -7.63
N ILE A 76 7.41 -0.36 -7.09
CA ILE A 76 6.17 0.24 -6.60
C ILE A 76 5.91 1.55 -7.33
N LEU A 77 4.68 1.70 -7.82
CA LEU A 77 4.21 2.87 -8.56
C LEU A 77 3.14 3.57 -7.74
N CYS A 78 3.25 4.89 -7.60
CA CYS A 78 2.21 5.72 -6.99
C CYS A 78 1.50 6.55 -8.07
N THR A 79 0.17 6.49 -8.11
CA THR A 79 -0.68 7.31 -8.98
C THR A 79 -1.76 8.05 -8.19
N ASP A 80 -2.36 9.09 -8.77
CA ASP A 80 -3.40 9.95 -8.16
C ASP A 80 -4.83 9.38 -8.24
N GLY A 81 -5.00 8.13 -8.68
CA GLY A 81 -6.31 7.53 -8.96
C GLY A 81 -6.89 7.86 -10.35
N ASN A 82 -6.35 8.86 -11.05
CA ASN A 82 -6.67 9.18 -12.46
C ASN A 82 -5.59 8.68 -13.42
N HIS A 83 -4.81 7.69 -13.00
CA HIS A 83 -3.66 7.12 -13.72
C HIS A 83 -2.51 8.10 -13.99
N ASN A 84 -2.49 9.28 -13.35
CA ASN A 84 -1.33 10.15 -13.44
C ASN A 84 -0.24 9.67 -12.48
N LYS A 85 0.96 9.42 -13.02
CA LYS A 85 2.10 8.98 -12.23
C LYS A 85 2.58 10.10 -11.31
N ILE A 86 2.59 9.84 -10.00
CA ILE A 86 3.13 10.74 -8.98
C ILE A 86 4.61 10.43 -8.74
N THR A 87 4.92 9.18 -8.41
CA THR A 87 6.28 8.69 -8.13
C THR A 87 6.39 7.19 -8.39
N SER A 88 7.62 6.67 -8.45
CA SER A 88 7.89 5.24 -8.46
C SER A 88 9.20 4.95 -7.73
N GLN A 89 9.28 3.79 -7.09
CA GLN A 89 10.48 3.33 -6.41
C GLN A 89 10.79 1.88 -6.81
N GLU A 90 12.07 1.58 -7.01
CA GLU A 90 12.56 0.21 -7.16
C GLU A 90 12.87 -0.38 -5.79
N ILE A 91 12.54 -1.65 -5.62
CA ILE A 91 12.78 -2.44 -4.42
C ILE A 91 13.72 -3.58 -4.83
N PRO A 92 15.02 -3.44 -4.57
CA PRO A 92 16.03 -4.40 -5.03
C PRO A 92 15.83 -5.81 -4.48
N PHE A 93 15.18 -5.93 -3.32
CA PHE A 93 14.90 -7.21 -2.67
C PHE A 93 13.69 -7.10 -1.73
N SER A 94 12.80 -8.09 -1.78
CA SER A 94 11.73 -8.31 -0.80
C SER A 94 11.32 -9.78 -0.77
N ASP A 95 11.02 -10.29 0.42
CA ASP A 95 10.46 -11.62 0.66
C ASP A 95 8.93 -11.66 0.56
N PHE A 96 8.30 -10.61 0.00
CA PHE A 96 6.85 -10.53 -0.17
C PHE A 96 6.36 -11.75 -0.98
N PRO A 97 5.35 -12.50 -0.50
CA PRO A 97 5.02 -13.81 -1.07
C PRO A 97 4.17 -13.75 -2.36
N TYR A 98 3.59 -12.59 -2.67
CA TYR A 98 2.75 -12.40 -3.87
C TYR A 98 3.50 -11.62 -4.96
N ASP A 99 2.97 -11.61 -6.18
CA ASP A 99 3.58 -10.89 -7.30
C ASP A 99 3.03 -9.47 -7.44
N LEU A 100 1.79 -9.25 -6.99
CA LEU A 100 1.10 -7.96 -7.08
C LEU A 100 0.45 -7.65 -5.73
N ALA A 101 0.42 -6.37 -5.39
CA ALA A 101 -0.43 -5.84 -4.32
C ALA A 101 -0.74 -4.38 -4.61
N THR A 102 -2.00 -3.99 -4.41
CA THR A 102 -2.45 -2.60 -4.52
C THR A 102 -3.01 -2.16 -3.19
N ILE A 103 -2.50 -1.05 -2.67
CA ILE A 103 -3.05 -0.38 -1.47
C ILE A 103 -3.32 1.08 -1.81
N TRP A 104 -4.35 1.65 -1.20
CA TRP A 104 -4.71 3.06 -1.39
C TRP A 104 -4.40 3.84 -0.14
N LEU A 105 -3.93 5.07 -0.28
CA LEU A 105 -3.90 6.05 0.80
C LEU A 105 -4.92 7.14 0.46
N VAL A 106 -5.99 7.21 1.25
CA VAL A 106 -7.07 8.19 1.08
C VAL A 106 -7.24 8.97 2.37
N ASP A 107 -7.04 10.29 2.30
CA ASP A 107 -7.20 11.21 3.43
C ASP A 107 -6.48 10.78 4.73
N GLY A 108 -5.30 10.14 4.59
CA GLY A 108 -4.51 9.64 5.72
C GLY A 108 -4.89 8.26 6.22
N CYS A 109 -5.77 7.53 5.52
CA CYS A 109 -6.10 6.13 5.78
C CYS A 109 -5.58 5.23 4.66
N ILE A 110 -4.77 4.22 5.01
CA ILE A 110 -4.33 3.17 4.09
C ILE A 110 -5.36 2.05 4.10
N MET A 111 -5.84 1.66 2.93
CA MET A 111 -6.88 0.64 2.78
C MET A 111 -6.66 -0.21 1.53
N LEU A 112 -7.31 -1.38 1.47
CA LEU A 112 -7.38 -2.16 0.24
C LEU A 112 -8.48 -1.61 -0.68
N PRO A 113 -8.35 -1.75 -2.02
CA PRO A 113 -9.37 -1.36 -2.99
C PRO A 113 -10.77 -1.94 -2.72
N LYS A 114 -10.87 -3.10 -2.06
CA LYS A 114 -12.15 -3.74 -1.71
C LYS A 114 -12.82 -3.14 -0.46
N GLU A 115 -12.13 -2.28 0.27
CA GLU A 115 -12.59 -1.66 1.52
C GLU A 115 -12.99 -0.17 1.35
N TYR A 116 -12.84 0.39 0.14
CA TYR A 116 -13.26 1.74 -0.23
C TYR A 116 -14.62 1.71 -0.94
#